data_AF-A0A3P7M593-F1
#
_entry.id   AF-A0A3P7M593-F1
#
_cell.length_a   1.000
_cell.length_b   1.000
_cell.length_c   1.000
_cell.angle_alpha   90.00
_cell.angle_beta   90.00
_cell.angle_gamma   90.00
#
_symmetry.space_group_name_H-M   'P 1'
#
loop_
_entity.id
_entity.type
_entity.pdbx_description
1 polymer ?
#
loop_
_entity_poly.entity_id
_entity_poly.type
_entity_poly.pdbx_seq_one_letter_code
_entity_poly.pdbx_strand_id
1 'polypeptide(L)'
;MLQTCCTYRLDGSIDLETSPEIEINDKHRNRVCQLLESARSDDPRLPTGKLLSGNQYHMDAYGFMYSFPNADIALLYLCNRLSQFYSLRSSEETLRKLQWASILEMDFQQIPRARLKKICRMGIPAELRANVWAKLIKLGLSKAPVEMGSRYYQTLVEKVNDIQVSCNSFGMLYLGAR
;
A
#
# COMPACT_ATOMS: atom_id res chain seq x y z
N MET A 1 9.82 10.73 -18.26
CA MET A 1 9.12 11.92 -18.81
C MET A 1 8.38 12.69 -17.70
N LEU A 2 9.11 13.24 -16.73
CA LEU A 2 8.58 14.18 -15.72
C LEU A 2 9.52 15.40 -15.53
N GLN A 3 10.65 15.44 -16.25
CA GLN A 3 11.68 16.49 -16.13
C GLN A 3 11.25 17.85 -16.66
N THR A 4 10.16 17.95 -17.43
CA THR A 4 9.67 19.22 -17.98
C THR A 4 8.92 20.09 -16.96
N CYS A 5 8.76 19.64 -15.70
CA CYS A 5 8.08 20.40 -14.66
C CYS A 5 9.03 21.12 -13.69
N CYS A 6 10.35 20.99 -13.84
CA CYS A 6 11.31 21.64 -12.95
C CYS A 6 12.33 22.43 -13.77
N THR A 7 12.14 23.74 -13.90
CA THR A 7 13.24 24.64 -14.27
C THR A 7 14.14 24.82 -13.05
N TYR A 8 15.08 23.89 -12.85
CA TYR A 8 16.20 24.14 -11.96
C TYR A 8 17.10 25.18 -12.62
N ARG A 9 17.41 26.29 -11.93
CA ARG A 9 18.57 27.10 -12.29
C ARG A 9 19.83 26.33 -11.89
N LEU A 10 20.76 26.19 -12.83
CA LEU A 10 21.96 25.36 -12.73
C LEU A 10 23.04 25.92 -11.78
N ASP A 11 22.79 26.97 -11.00
CA ASP A 11 23.84 27.60 -10.17
C ASP A 11 23.89 27.14 -8.70
N GLY A 12 22.94 26.33 -8.24
CA GLY A 12 22.98 25.74 -6.89
C GLY A 12 22.70 26.72 -5.74
N SER A 13 22.28 27.96 -6.01
CA SER A 13 21.72 28.83 -4.99
C SER A 13 20.28 28.42 -4.65
N ILE A 14 20.02 28.17 -3.37
CA ILE A 14 18.67 28.06 -2.82
C ILE A 14 18.37 29.45 -2.27
N ASP A 15 17.60 30.26 -3.00
CA ASP A 15 16.98 31.46 -2.42
C ASP A 15 15.96 30.98 -1.38
N LEU A 16 16.34 31.09 -0.10
CA LEU A 16 15.55 30.61 1.04
C LEU A 16 14.37 31.54 1.39
N GLU A 17 14.12 32.60 0.60
CA GLU A 17 13.10 33.62 0.90
C GLU A 17 11.86 33.56 0.00
N THR A 18 11.79 32.62 -0.93
CA THR A 18 10.55 32.36 -1.66
C THR A 18 10.43 30.87 -1.87
N SER A 19 9.57 30.22 -1.09
CA SER A 19 9.05 28.92 -1.53
C SER A 19 8.55 29.13 -2.95
N PRO A 20 8.97 28.32 -3.94
CA PRO A 20 8.36 28.42 -5.25
C PRO A 20 6.88 28.13 -5.04
N GLU A 21 6.06 29.19 -5.04
CA GLU A 21 4.62 29.08 -5.15
C GLU A 21 4.40 28.48 -6.53
N ILE A 22 4.40 27.15 -6.58
CA ILE A 22 3.94 26.42 -7.75
C ILE A 22 2.45 26.69 -7.78
N GLU A 23 2.06 27.79 -8.43
CA GLU A 23 0.67 28.07 -8.72
C GLU A 23 0.14 26.95 -9.62
N ILE A 24 -0.62 26.04 -9.01
CA ILE A 24 -1.29 24.96 -9.71
C ILE A 24 -2.43 25.57 -10.53
N ASN A 25 -2.09 26.05 -11.73
CA ASN A 25 -3.06 26.56 -12.68
C ASN A 25 -3.93 25.44 -13.31
N ASP A 26 -4.98 25.85 -14.01
CA ASP A 26 -5.90 24.92 -14.70
C ASP A 26 -5.24 24.07 -15.78
N LYS A 27 -4.14 24.55 -16.39
CA LYS A 27 -3.37 23.74 -17.36
C LYS A 27 -2.75 22.52 -16.69
N HIS A 28 -2.23 22.66 -15.46
CA HIS A 28 -1.69 21.54 -14.69
C HIS A 28 -2.79 20.55 -14.31
N ARG A 29 -3.95 21.04 -13.85
CA ARG A 29 -5.11 20.21 -13.52
C ARG A 29 -5.59 19.40 -14.73
N ASN A 30 -5.73 20.06 -15.88
CA ASN A 30 -6.15 19.43 -17.13
C ASN A 30 -5.11 18.40 -17.61
N ARG A 31 -3.82 18.72 -17.49
CA ARG A 31 -2.75 17.79 -17.86
C ARG A 31 -2.75 16.53 -17.00
N VAL A 32 -2.93 16.67 -15.69
CA VAL A 32 -3.05 15.52 -14.76
C VAL A 32 -4.25 14.67 -15.14
N CYS A 33 -5.42 15.27 -15.43
CA CYS A 33 -6.60 14.52 -15.86
C CYS A 33 -6.36 13.74 -17.15
N GLN A 34 -5.71 14.33 -18.15
CA GLN A 34 -5.35 13.64 -19.40
C GLN A 34 -4.43 12.44 -19.15
N LEU A 35 -3.38 12.62 -18.33
CA LEU A 35 -2.46 11.54 -17.99
C LEU A 35 -3.17 10.41 -17.24
N LEU A 36 -4.12 10.76 -16.36
CA LEU A 36 -4.95 9.77 -15.65
C LEU A 36 -5.85 8.99 -16.61
N GLU A 37 -6.52 9.62 -17.57
CA GLU A 37 -7.35 8.90 -18.54
C GLU A 37 -6.52 7.95 -19.42
N SER A 38 -5.32 8.38 -19.84
CA SER A 38 -4.37 7.52 -20.53
C SER A 38 -3.94 6.33 -19.66
N ALA A 39 -3.54 6.58 -18.40
CA ALA A 39 -3.14 5.52 -17.45
C ALA A 39 -4.30 4.55 -17.13
N ARG A 40 -5.54 5.05 -17.09
CA ARG A 40 -6.75 4.26 -16.84
C ARG A 40 -7.09 3.28 -17.96
N SER A 41 -6.62 3.53 -19.17
CA SER A 41 -6.74 2.57 -20.27
C SER A 41 -6.03 1.26 -19.94
N ASP A 42 -4.96 1.33 -19.13
CA ASP A 42 -4.22 0.15 -18.72
C ASP A 42 -4.55 -0.34 -17.28
N ASP A 43 -4.90 0.55 -16.34
CA ASP A 43 -5.42 0.16 -15.02
C ASP A 43 -6.72 0.92 -14.68
N PRO A 44 -7.89 0.28 -14.86
CA PRO A 44 -9.18 0.95 -14.66
C PRO A 44 -9.48 1.30 -13.19
N ARG A 45 -8.66 0.83 -12.23
CA ARG A 45 -8.83 1.09 -10.77
C ARG A 45 -8.27 2.43 -10.33
N LEU A 46 -7.49 3.11 -11.18
CA LEU A 46 -6.98 4.45 -10.86
C LEU A 46 -8.14 5.43 -10.65
N PRO A 47 -7.99 6.45 -9.80
CA PRO A 47 -9.02 7.47 -9.61
C PRO A 47 -9.33 8.24 -10.91
N THR A 48 -10.48 8.91 -10.99
CA THR A 48 -10.85 9.73 -12.17
C THR A 48 -10.64 11.21 -11.87
N GLY A 49 -10.36 12.03 -12.88
CA GLY A 49 -10.26 13.50 -12.74
C GLY A 49 -11.51 14.16 -12.14
N LYS A 50 -12.65 13.48 -12.18
CA LYS A 50 -13.91 13.89 -11.53
C LYS A 50 -13.80 14.09 -10.01
N LEU A 51 -12.76 13.55 -9.36
CA LEU A 51 -12.44 13.83 -7.95
C LEU A 51 -12.17 15.31 -7.66
N LEU A 52 -11.74 16.08 -8.67
CA LEU A 52 -11.49 17.51 -8.54
C LEU A 52 -12.77 18.35 -8.49
N SER A 53 -13.90 17.79 -8.92
CA SER A 53 -15.19 18.50 -8.98
C SER A 53 -15.92 18.59 -7.63
N GLY A 54 -15.32 18.08 -6.55
CA GLY A 54 -15.81 18.24 -5.18
C GLY A 54 -17.16 17.57 -4.94
N ASN A 55 -17.15 16.24 -4.75
CA ASN A 55 -18.20 15.39 -4.12
C ASN A 55 -18.00 13.90 -4.45
N GLN A 56 -16.76 13.47 -4.67
CA GLN A 56 -16.46 12.10 -5.06
C GLN A 56 -15.47 11.46 -4.11
N TYR A 57 -15.66 10.16 -3.91
CA TYR A 57 -14.78 9.31 -3.13
C TYR A 57 -14.03 8.36 -4.05
N HIS A 58 -12.81 8.02 -3.66
CA HIS A 58 -12.03 6.96 -4.33
C HIS A 58 -11.86 5.79 -3.38
N MET A 59 -12.20 4.58 -3.82
CA MET A 59 -11.86 3.35 -3.09
C MET A 59 -10.56 2.79 -3.65
N ASP A 60 -9.58 2.52 -2.79
CA ASP A 60 -8.33 1.92 -3.23
C ASP A 60 -8.42 0.39 -3.37
N ALA A 61 -7.31 -0.22 -3.81
CA ALA A 61 -7.22 -1.66 -4.00
C ALA A 61 -7.31 -2.49 -2.70
N TYR A 62 -7.25 -1.85 -1.53
CA TYR A 62 -7.40 -2.48 -0.23
C TYR A 62 -8.80 -2.23 0.39
N GLY A 63 -9.67 -1.51 -0.32
CA GLY A 63 -11.02 -1.19 0.13
C GLY A 63 -11.12 0.08 0.99
N PHE A 64 -10.04 0.86 1.13
CA PHE A 64 -10.11 2.14 1.86
C PHE A 64 -10.76 3.21 1.01
N MET A 65 -11.72 3.91 1.59
CA MET A 65 -12.44 5.02 0.96
C MET A 65 -11.78 6.35 1.33
N TYR A 66 -11.40 7.12 0.32
CA TYR A 66 -10.79 8.44 0.47
C TYR A 66 -11.77 9.52 0.03
N SER A 67 -12.07 10.44 0.95
CA SER A 67 -12.81 11.68 0.70
C SER A 67 -11.87 12.87 0.87
N PHE A 68 -12.03 13.90 0.02
CA PHE A 68 -11.14 15.05 0.00
C PHE A 68 -11.90 16.33 0.34
N PRO A 69 -11.39 17.17 1.26
CA PRO A 69 -12.09 18.38 1.69
C PRO A 69 -11.95 19.54 0.69
N ASN A 70 -10.91 19.53 -0.15
CA ASN A 70 -10.71 20.52 -1.20
C ASN A 70 -10.09 19.88 -2.47
N ALA A 71 -10.18 20.61 -3.59
CA ALA A 71 -9.70 20.15 -4.88
C ALA A 71 -8.16 20.03 -4.95
N ASP A 72 -7.44 20.76 -4.12
CA ASP A 72 -5.97 20.76 -4.12
C ASP A 72 -5.39 19.51 -3.47
N ILE A 73 -5.97 19.06 -2.36
CA ILE A 73 -5.63 17.79 -1.71
C ILE A 73 -6.05 16.62 -2.62
N ALA A 74 -7.22 16.72 -3.27
CA ALA A 74 -7.63 15.74 -4.26
C ALA A 74 -6.62 15.67 -5.42
N LEU A 75 -6.14 16.81 -5.92
CA LEU A 75 -5.13 16.85 -6.98
C LEU A 75 -3.80 16.25 -6.54
N LEU A 76 -3.33 16.58 -5.34
CA LEU A 76 -2.10 16.00 -4.79
C LEU A 76 -2.22 14.48 -4.70
N TYR A 77 -3.38 13.98 -4.25
CA TYR A 77 -3.68 12.56 -4.23
C TYR A 77 -3.63 11.94 -5.63
N LEU A 78 -4.27 12.56 -6.62
CA LEU A 78 -4.24 12.12 -8.02
C LEU A 78 -2.81 12.08 -8.57
N CYS A 79 -2.01 13.12 -8.34
CA CYS A 79 -0.61 13.20 -8.75
C CYS A 79 0.23 12.10 -8.10
N ASN A 80 0.03 11.82 -6.82
CA ASN A 80 0.72 10.74 -6.11
C ASN A 80 0.33 9.37 -6.68
N ARG A 81 -0.96 9.13 -6.95
CA ARG A 81 -1.42 7.88 -7.57
C ARG A 81 -0.87 7.70 -8.99
N LEU A 82 -0.87 8.76 -9.78
CA LEU A 82 -0.29 8.76 -11.12
C LEU A 82 1.23 8.51 -11.08
N SER A 83 1.93 9.15 -10.15
CA SER A 83 3.36 8.94 -9.91
C SER A 83 3.63 7.48 -9.53
N GLN A 84 2.89 6.93 -8.56
CA GLN A 84 2.99 5.53 -8.18
C GLN A 84 2.75 4.59 -9.37
N PHE A 85 1.71 4.86 -10.18
CA PHE A 85 1.41 4.06 -11.37
C PHE A 85 2.56 4.03 -12.37
N TYR A 86 3.13 5.19 -12.71
CA TYR A 86 4.27 5.25 -13.65
C TYR A 86 5.56 4.72 -13.03
N SER A 87 5.79 4.93 -11.73
CA SER A 87 6.91 4.33 -11.01
C SER A 87 6.82 2.81 -10.99
N LEU A 88 5.63 2.25 -10.80
CA LEU A 88 5.39 0.80 -10.86
C LEU A 88 5.61 0.22 -12.27
N ARG A 89 5.56 1.06 -13.29
CA ARG A 89 5.82 0.70 -14.69
C ARG A 89 7.21 1.09 -15.17
N SER A 90 8.04 1.61 -14.26
CA SER A 90 9.44 1.89 -14.57
C SER A 90 10.22 0.59 -14.79
N SER A 91 11.32 0.70 -15.53
CA SER A 91 12.27 -0.41 -15.71
C SER A 91 12.78 -0.94 -14.37
N GLU A 92 12.98 -0.06 -13.38
CA GLU A 92 13.44 -0.43 -12.04
C GLU A 92 12.42 -1.24 -11.23
N GLU A 93 11.12 -0.94 -11.34
CA GLU A 93 10.08 -1.77 -10.70
C GLU A 93 10.01 -3.14 -11.39
N THR A 94 10.07 -3.18 -12.72
CA THR A 94 10.10 -4.45 -13.47
C THR A 94 11.29 -5.31 -13.03
N LEU A 95 12.48 -4.72 -12.90
CA LEU A 95 13.67 -5.39 -12.36
C LEU A 95 13.44 -5.88 -10.92
N ARG A 96 12.81 -5.08 -10.06
CA ARG A 96 12.46 -5.51 -8.69
C ARG A 96 11.46 -6.66 -8.67
N LYS A 97 10.44 -6.66 -9.54
CA LYS A 97 9.49 -7.77 -9.68
C LYS A 97 10.21 -9.06 -10.11
N LEU A 98 11.09 -8.99 -11.11
CA LEU A 98 11.91 -10.13 -11.55
C LEU A 98 12.85 -10.62 -10.44
N GLN A 99 13.49 -9.69 -9.73
CA GLN A 99 14.34 -10.02 -8.59
C GLN A 99 13.53 -10.75 -7.49
N TRP A 100 12.34 -10.26 -7.16
CA TRP A 100 11.46 -10.93 -6.19
C TRP A 100 10.94 -12.28 -6.68
N ALA A 101 10.64 -12.42 -7.97
CA ALA A 101 10.25 -13.70 -8.56
C ALA A 101 11.36 -14.75 -8.38
N SER A 102 12.60 -14.43 -8.73
CA SER A 102 13.74 -15.34 -8.54
C SER A 102 13.97 -15.71 -7.07
N ILE A 103 13.82 -14.75 -6.14
CA ILE A 103 13.98 -14.99 -4.70
C ILE A 103 12.88 -15.90 -4.16
N LEU A 104 11.65 -15.73 -4.65
CA LEU A 104 10.51 -16.53 -4.23
C LEU A 104 10.64 -18.00 -4.64
N GLU A 105 11.40 -18.31 -5.69
CA GLU A 105 11.73 -19.69 -6.07
C GLU A 105 12.77 -20.33 -5.14
N MET A 106 13.60 -19.53 -4.48
CA MET A 106 14.60 -20.01 -3.54
C MET A 106 13.99 -20.42 -2.19
N ASP A 107 14.74 -21.25 -1.46
CA ASP A 107 14.50 -21.49 -0.04
C ASP A 107 15.03 -20.33 0.80
N PHE A 108 14.14 -19.67 1.55
CA PHE A 108 14.46 -18.53 2.38
C PHE A 108 15.42 -18.88 3.53
N GLN A 109 15.52 -20.15 3.91
CA GLN A 109 16.52 -20.61 4.89
C GLN A 109 17.95 -20.47 4.39
N GLN A 110 18.16 -20.56 3.07
CA GLN A 110 19.48 -20.47 2.44
C GLN A 110 19.92 -19.03 2.16
N ILE A 111 19.00 -18.07 2.25
CA ILE A 111 19.31 -16.67 1.94
C ILE A 111 19.83 -15.97 3.20
N PRO A 112 21.00 -15.30 3.14
CA PRO A 112 21.52 -14.56 4.27
C PRO A 112 20.53 -13.53 4.82
N ARG A 113 20.31 -13.53 6.15
CA ARG A 113 19.32 -12.65 6.81
C ARG A 113 19.54 -11.15 6.50
N ALA A 114 20.80 -10.72 6.36
CA ALA A 114 21.13 -9.34 5.97
C ALA A 114 20.63 -8.99 4.56
N ARG A 115 20.80 -9.93 3.61
CA ARG A 115 20.31 -9.80 2.24
C ARG A 115 18.78 -9.78 2.21
N LEU A 116 18.13 -10.69 2.93
CA LEU A 116 16.67 -10.74 3.03
C LEU A 116 16.09 -9.43 3.57
N LYS A 117 16.67 -8.90 4.66
CA LYS A 117 16.28 -7.60 5.24
C LYS A 117 16.47 -6.44 4.27
N LYS A 118 17.61 -6.39 3.57
CA LYS A 118 17.90 -5.35 2.58
C LYS A 118 16.82 -5.33 1.50
N ILE A 119 16.49 -6.49 0.94
CA ILE A 119 15.51 -6.60 -0.15
C ILE A 119 14.10 -6.25 0.35
N CYS A 120 13.72 -6.67 1.56
CA CYS A 120 12.45 -6.26 2.16
C CYS A 120 12.35 -4.73 2.33
N ARG A 121 13.44 -4.08 2.77
CA ARG A 121 13.50 -2.61 2.95
C ARG A 121 13.48 -1.85 1.63
N MET A 122 13.92 -2.46 0.53
CA MET A 122 13.78 -1.91 -0.83
C MET A 122 12.34 -1.98 -1.35
N GLY A 123 11.43 -2.60 -0.60
CA GLY A 123 10.02 -2.69 -0.93
C GLY A 123 9.66 -4.04 -1.56
N ILE A 124 8.55 -4.60 -1.08
CA ILE A 124 7.93 -5.81 -1.63
C ILE A 124 6.79 -5.37 -2.57
N PRO A 125 6.78 -5.79 -3.85
CA PRO A 125 5.68 -5.53 -4.77
C PRO A 125 4.35 -6.06 -4.22
N ALA A 126 3.27 -5.29 -4.37
CA ALA A 126 1.98 -5.58 -3.74
C ALA A 126 1.46 -6.98 -4.04
N GLU A 127 1.51 -7.38 -5.31
CA GLU A 127 1.09 -8.69 -5.83
C GLU A 127 1.84 -9.87 -5.16
N LEU A 128 3.08 -9.65 -4.73
CA LEU A 128 3.95 -10.70 -4.17
C LEU A 128 3.95 -10.73 -2.64
N ARG A 129 3.35 -9.73 -1.97
CA ARG A 129 3.39 -9.59 -0.50
C ARG A 129 2.87 -10.82 0.21
N ALA A 130 1.71 -11.33 -0.18
CA ALA A 130 1.10 -12.50 0.48
C ALA A 130 2.08 -13.69 0.52
N ASN A 131 2.72 -13.99 -0.61
CA ASN A 131 3.67 -15.08 -0.74
C ASN A 131 4.97 -14.83 0.05
N VAL A 132 5.52 -13.62 -0.04
CA VAL A 132 6.74 -13.24 0.68
C VAL A 132 6.51 -13.30 2.19
N TRP A 133 5.43 -12.70 2.70
CA TRP A 133 5.09 -12.73 4.13
C TRP A 133 4.86 -14.15 4.63
N ALA A 134 4.14 -14.99 3.87
CA ALA A 134 3.94 -16.39 4.23
C ALA A 134 5.28 -17.15 4.37
N LYS A 135 6.22 -16.97 3.43
CA LYS A 135 7.56 -17.57 3.51
C LYS A 135 8.37 -17.03 4.70
N LEU A 136 8.33 -15.72 4.95
CA LEU A 136 9.01 -15.10 6.10
C LEU A 136 8.49 -15.60 7.45
N ILE A 137 7.17 -15.76 7.57
CA ILE A 137 6.53 -16.30 8.77
C ILE A 137 6.95 -17.76 8.97
N LYS A 138 6.90 -18.59 7.92
CA LYS A 138 7.38 -19.99 7.97
C LYS A 138 8.86 -20.07 8.41
N LEU A 139 9.71 -19.19 7.89
CA LEU A 139 11.11 -19.08 8.30
C LEU A 139 11.27 -18.67 9.79
N GLY A 140 10.37 -17.82 10.31
CA GLY A 140 10.34 -17.46 11.72
C GLY A 140 9.92 -18.64 12.61
N LEU A 141 8.87 -19.36 12.19
CA LEU A 141 8.32 -20.51 12.90
C LEU A 141 9.26 -21.72 12.90
N SER A 142 10.13 -21.88 11.89
CA SER A 142 11.11 -22.98 11.89
C SER A 142 12.11 -22.92 13.05
N LYS A 143 12.20 -21.78 13.77
CA LYS A 143 13.05 -21.63 14.96
C LYS A 143 12.35 -21.98 16.28
N ALA A 144 11.03 -22.03 16.27
CA ALA A 144 10.21 -22.37 17.43
C ALA A 144 9.14 -23.36 16.95
N PRO A 145 9.44 -24.67 16.96
CA PRO A 145 8.49 -25.68 16.51
C PRO A 145 7.31 -25.70 17.47
N VAL A 146 6.26 -24.98 17.12
CA VAL A 146 4.94 -25.19 17.70
C VAL A 146 4.33 -26.32 16.86
N GLU A 147 3.94 -27.42 17.50
CA GLU A 147 3.17 -28.48 16.86
C GLU A 147 1.80 -27.94 16.46
N MET A 148 1.74 -27.28 15.30
CA MET A 148 0.52 -26.76 14.73
C MET A 148 -0.10 -27.85 13.87
N GLY A 149 -1.06 -28.59 14.43
CA GLY A 149 -1.93 -29.47 13.64
C GLY A 149 -2.77 -28.67 12.63
N SER A 150 -3.29 -29.33 11.60
CA SER A 150 -4.08 -28.70 10.52
C SER A 150 -5.29 -27.87 11.00
N ARG A 151 -5.79 -28.12 12.22
CA ARG A 151 -6.92 -27.40 12.83
C ARG A 151 -6.52 -26.46 13.97
N TYR A 152 -5.22 -26.26 14.20
CA TYR A 152 -4.73 -25.50 15.34
C TYR A 152 -5.36 -24.10 15.44
N TYR A 153 -5.41 -23.37 14.32
CA TYR A 153 -6.07 -22.06 14.29
C TYR A 153 -7.57 -22.14 14.58
N GLN A 154 -8.27 -23.11 14.00
CA GLN A 154 -9.72 -23.30 14.22
C GLN A 154 -10.02 -23.60 15.69
N THR A 155 -9.26 -24.52 16.30
CA THR A 155 -9.39 -24.85 17.72
C THR A 155 -9.10 -23.66 18.64
N LEU A 156 -8.14 -22.79 18.28
CA LEU A 156 -7.91 -21.55 19.04
C LEU A 156 -9.08 -20.57 18.94
N VAL A 157 -9.64 -20.40 17.74
CA VAL A 157 -10.81 -19.54 17.52
C VAL A 157 -12.03 -20.06 18.28
N GLU A 158 -12.28 -21.36 18.22
CA GLU A 158 -13.35 -22.04 18.97
C GLU A 158 -13.21 -21.80 20.47
N LYS A 159 -12.01 -22.02 21.03
CA LYS A 159 -11.73 -21.77 22.46
C LYS A 159 -11.99 -20.32 22.88
N VAL A 160 -11.63 -19.34 22.05
CA VAL A 160 -11.88 -17.92 22.37
C VAL A 160 -13.38 -17.61 22.33
N ASN A 161 -14.10 -18.15 21.36
CA ASN A 161 -15.54 -17.98 21.26
C ASN A 161 -16.26 -18.64 22.45
N ASP A 162 -15.85 -19.82 22.89
CA ASP A 162 -16.42 -20.50 24.06
C ASP A 162 -16.23 -19.69 25.35
N ILE A 163 -15.05 -19.07 25.53
CA ILE A 163 -14.79 -18.19 26.67
C ILE A 163 -15.73 -16.98 26.66
N GLN A 164 -15.95 -16.34 25.50
CA GLN A 164 -16.86 -15.20 25.37
C GLN A 164 -18.32 -15.59 25.62
N VAL A 165 -18.75 -16.77 25.14
CA VAL A 165 -20.10 -17.29 25.40
C VAL A 165 -20.29 -17.61 26.88
N SER A 166 -19.27 -18.16 27.56
CA SER A 166 -19.32 -18.43 29.01
C SER A 166 -19.38 -17.13 29.85
N CYS A 167 -18.62 -16.10 29.49
CA CYS A 167 -18.67 -14.80 30.16
C CYS A 167 -20.03 -14.11 29.98
N ASN A 168 -20.68 -14.27 28.82
CA ASN A 168 -22.01 -13.70 28.58
C ASN A 168 -23.13 -14.46 29.31
N SER A 169 -22.95 -15.77 29.57
CA SER A 169 -23.93 -16.57 30.33
C SER A 169 -23.81 -16.40 31.84
N PHE A 170 -22.63 -16.04 32.36
CA PHE A 170 -22.48 -15.58 33.76
C PHE A 170 -23.05 -14.18 34.01
N GLY A 171 -23.14 -13.33 32.97
CA GLY A 171 -23.76 -12.00 33.05
C GLY A 171 -25.29 -12.01 33.19
N MET A 172 -25.98 -13.09 32.76
CA MET A 172 -27.45 -13.21 32.90
C MET A 172 -27.92 -13.80 34.23
N LEU A 173 -27.03 -14.40 35.03
CA LEU A 173 -27.41 -14.97 36.34
C LEU A 173 -27.44 -13.94 37.48
N TYR A 174 -27.02 -12.68 37.24
CA TYR A 174 -26.99 -11.62 38.26
C TYR A 174 -28.13 -10.58 38.17
N LEU A 175 -29.08 -10.74 37.24
CA LEU A 175 -30.20 -9.80 37.06
C LEU A 175 -31.57 -10.31 37.58
N GLY A 176 -31.60 -11.45 38.28
CA GLY A 176 -32.84 -12.11 38.73
C GLY A 176 -33.01 -12.25 40.24
N ALA A 177 -32.42 -11.37 41.06
CA ALA A 177 -32.61 -11.40 42.51
C ALA A 177 -32.68 -9.98 43.08
N ARG A 178 -33.83 -9.33 42.91
CA ARG A 178 -34.35 -8.28 43.81
C ARG A 178 -35.87 -8.27 43.77
#